data_AF-A0A3D0FNU6-F1
#
_entry.id   AF-A0A3D0FNU6-F1
#
_cell.length_a   1.000
_cell.length_b   1.000
_cell.length_c   1.000
_cell.angle_alpha   90.00
_cell.angle_beta   90.00
_cell.angle_gamma   90.00
#
_symmetry.space_group_name_H-M   'P 1'
#
loop_
_entity.id
_entity.type
_entity.pdbx_description
1 polymer ?
#
loop_
_entity_poly.entity_id
_entity_poly.type
_entity_poly.pdbx_seq_one_letter_code
_entity_poly.pdbx_strand_id
1 'polypeptide(L)'
;MNFSDFNFAGHKAIVRVDFNVPLDENGVITDDTRIRGALPTLKKILDDGGALIIMSHMGKPKGKVNMKMSLGQIVPAVSKALGVDVKFAPDCAKAQEAAAGLKGGEALLLENLRFYPEEEGKPVGIEKDDPAYDDAKKEMKARQKDFAKTLASYADCYVMDAFGTAHRRHASTAVIADYFDADHKMLGLLMEKEVNAVDNVLSNIRRPFTAIM
;
A
#
# COMPACT_ATOMS: atom_id res chain seq x y z
N MET A 1 -17.78 -5.17 -2.21
CA MET A 1 -17.45 -5.59 -3.59
C MET A 1 -16.30 -6.59 -3.57
N ASN A 2 -16.34 -7.66 -4.38
CA ASN A 2 -15.19 -8.57 -4.55
C ASN A 2 -14.25 -8.02 -5.62
N PHE A 3 -12.94 -8.20 -5.46
CA PHE A 3 -11.97 -7.67 -6.41
C PHE A 3 -12.06 -8.33 -7.80
N SER A 4 -12.34 -9.63 -7.83
CA SER A 4 -12.48 -10.40 -9.07
C SER A 4 -13.63 -9.91 -9.96
N ASP A 5 -14.69 -9.36 -9.35
CA ASP A 5 -15.93 -8.96 -10.05
C ASP A 5 -15.93 -7.48 -10.47
N PHE A 6 -14.98 -6.67 -9.98
CA PHE A 6 -14.88 -5.25 -10.31
C PHE A 6 -14.15 -5.04 -11.64
N ASN A 7 -14.71 -4.20 -12.53
CA ASN A 7 -14.08 -3.81 -13.78
C ASN A 7 -13.33 -2.48 -13.61
N PHE A 8 -12.02 -2.48 -13.84
CA PHE A 8 -11.20 -1.28 -13.67
C PHE A 8 -11.15 -0.36 -14.90
N ALA A 9 -11.78 -0.73 -16.02
CA ALA A 9 -11.81 0.10 -17.23
C ALA A 9 -12.26 1.55 -16.94
N GLY A 10 -11.40 2.53 -17.25
CA GLY A 10 -11.71 3.95 -17.04
C GLY A 10 -11.59 4.44 -15.59
N HIS A 11 -11.24 3.55 -14.65
CA HIS A 11 -10.98 3.90 -13.25
C HIS A 11 -9.49 3.97 -12.95
N LYS A 12 -9.14 4.84 -12.00
CA LYS A 12 -7.84 4.86 -11.33
C LYS A 12 -7.94 4.07 -10.03
N ALA A 13 -7.07 3.08 -9.87
CA ALA A 13 -7.00 2.26 -8.66
C ALA A 13 -5.73 2.58 -7.88
N ILE A 14 -5.87 2.98 -6.61
CA ILE A 14 -4.75 3.07 -5.68
C ILE A 14 -4.63 1.78 -4.87
N VAL A 15 -3.47 1.13 -4.97
CA VAL A 15 -3.22 -0.20 -4.41
C VAL A 15 -2.15 -0.13 -3.33
N ARG A 16 -2.50 -0.55 -2.11
CA ARG A 16 -1.53 -0.74 -1.03
C ARG A 16 -0.92 -2.13 -1.12
N VAL A 17 0.36 -2.20 -1.50
CA VAL A 17 1.11 -3.47 -1.60
C VAL A 17 2.21 -3.56 -0.53
N ASP A 18 2.70 -4.76 -0.28
CA ASP A 18 3.93 -4.97 0.50
C ASP A 18 5.12 -5.12 -0.45
N PHE A 19 5.85 -4.04 -0.71
CA PHE A 19 7.14 -4.06 -1.42
C PHE A 19 8.33 -3.79 -0.50
N ASN A 20 8.22 -4.15 0.78
CA ASN A 20 9.36 -4.11 1.69
C ASN A 20 10.28 -5.31 1.42
N VAL A 21 10.98 -5.27 0.29
CA VAL A 21 11.91 -6.31 -0.19
C VAL A 21 13.32 -6.08 0.35
N PRO A 22 14.09 -7.16 0.61
CA PRO A 22 15.49 -7.02 0.98
C PRO A 22 16.32 -6.53 -0.23
N LEU A 23 17.20 -5.56 0.03
CA LEU A 23 18.17 -5.04 -0.93
C LEU A 23 19.59 -5.37 -0.44
N ASP A 24 20.50 -5.68 -1.36
CA ASP A 24 21.92 -5.79 -1.07
C ASP A 24 22.60 -4.40 -0.93
N GLU A 25 23.91 -4.39 -0.72
CA GLU A 25 24.70 -3.16 -0.56
C GLU A 25 24.69 -2.25 -1.80
N ASN A 26 24.38 -2.81 -2.98
CA ASN A 26 24.29 -2.10 -4.26
C ASN A 26 22.86 -1.66 -4.59
N GLY A 27 21.89 -1.90 -3.69
CA GLY A 27 20.48 -1.58 -3.91
C GLY A 27 19.75 -2.59 -4.81
N VAL A 28 20.32 -3.77 -5.04
CA VAL A 28 19.71 -4.83 -5.85
C VAL A 28 18.82 -5.72 -4.99
N ILE A 29 17.65 -6.07 -5.52
CA ILE A 29 16.68 -6.94 -4.84
C ILE A 29 17.26 -8.36 -4.71
N THR A 30 17.33 -8.88 -3.49
CA THR A 30 17.83 -10.24 -3.22
C THR A 30 16.70 -11.28 -3.12
N ASP A 31 15.47 -10.85 -2.83
CA ASP A 31 14.26 -11.66 -2.85
C ASP A 31 13.06 -10.85 -3.34
N ASP A 32 12.48 -11.28 -4.46
CA ASP A 32 11.37 -10.62 -5.16
C ASP A 32 9.99 -11.22 -4.81
N THR A 33 9.91 -12.16 -3.85
CA THR A 33 8.68 -12.88 -3.51
C THR A 33 7.52 -11.95 -3.21
N ARG A 34 7.80 -10.83 -2.53
CA ARG A 34 6.81 -9.80 -2.22
C ARG A 34 6.29 -9.06 -3.45
N ILE A 35 7.16 -8.76 -4.41
CA ILE A 35 6.76 -8.16 -5.69
C ILE A 35 5.87 -9.14 -6.45
N ARG A 36 6.33 -10.40 -6.60
CA ARG A 36 5.57 -11.46 -7.27
C ARG A 36 4.20 -11.71 -6.64
N GLY A 37 4.10 -11.63 -5.32
CA GLY A 37 2.84 -11.81 -4.58
C GLY A 37 1.76 -10.81 -4.95
N ALA A 38 2.11 -9.55 -5.23
CA ALA A 38 1.15 -8.51 -5.61
C ALA A 38 0.81 -8.50 -7.11
N LEU A 39 1.63 -9.12 -7.97
CA LEU A 39 1.45 -9.07 -9.42
C LEU A 39 0.05 -9.49 -9.91
N PRO A 40 -0.61 -10.54 -9.37
CA PRO A 40 -1.94 -10.91 -9.82
C PRO A 40 -2.96 -9.76 -9.70
N THR A 41 -2.96 -9.06 -8.57
CA THR A 41 -3.81 -7.89 -8.32
C THR A 41 -3.47 -6.76 -9.28
N LEU A 42 -2.18 -6.42 -9.39
CA LEU A 42 -1.72 -5.30 -10.20
C LEU A 42 -1.97 -5.51 -11.70
N LYS A 43 -1.75 -6.74 -12.19
CA LYS A 43 -1.99 -7.09 -13.60
C LYS A 43 -3.46 -7.06 -13.95
N LYS A 44 -4.35 -7.59 -13.10
CA LYS A 44 -5.80 -7.53 -13.36
C LYS A 44 -6.27 -6.09 -13.58
N ILE A 45 -5.83 -5.15 -12.75
CA ILE A 45 -6.21 -3.73 -12.88
C ILE A 45 -5.79 -3.18 -14.26
N LEU A 46 -4.56 -3.49 -14.68
CA LEU A 46 -4.03 -3.04 -15.97
C LEU A 46 -4.73 -3.74 -17.15
N ASP A 47 -4.96 -5.05 -17.06
CA ASP A 47 -5.59 -5.88 -18.09
C ASP A 47 -7.05 -5.48 -18.34
N ASP A 48 -7.76 -5.04 -17.29
CA ASP A 48 -9.11 -4.47 -17.40
C ASP A 48 -9.12 -3.06 -18.01
N GLY A 49 -7.96 -2.44 -18.23
CA GLY A 49 -7.84 -1.07 -18.78
C GLY A 49 -7.89 0.04 -17.72
N GLY A 50 -7.67 -0.29 -16.45
CA GLY A 50 -7.54 0.68 -15.37
C GLY A 50 -6.18 1.37 -15.33
N ALA A 51 -6.11 2.52 -14.67
CA ALA A 51 -4.85 3.19 -14.37
C ALA A 51 -4.38 2.78 -12.96
N LEU A 52 -3.14 2.36 -12.82
CA LEU A 52 -2.64 1.74 -11.60
C LEU A 52 -1.74 2.71 -10.80
N ILE A 53 -2.13 3.01 -9.56
CA ILE A 53 -1.30 3.77 -8.60
C ILE A 53 -0.88 2.82 -7.48
N ILE A 54 0.42 2.57 -7.35
CA ILE A 54 1.00 1.65 -6.38
C ILE A 54 1.57 2.47 -5.22
N MET A 55 1.20 2.10 -3.99
CA MET A 55 1.79 2.67 -2.78
C MET A 55 2.34 1.58 -1.86
N SER A 56 3.56 1.77 -1.38
CA SER A 56 4.25 0.79 -0.52
C SER A 56 5.08 1.49 0.56
N HIS A 57 5.84 0.73 1.34
CA HIS A 57 6.87 1.25 2.21
C HIS A 57 8.11 0.36 2.10
N MET A 58 9.25 0.93 2.45
CA MET A 58 10.52 0.22 2.55
C MET A 58 11.17 0.54 3.90
N GLY A 59 11.57 -0.49 4.65
CA GLY A 59 12.26 -0.34 5.92
C GLY A 59 11.48 0.49 6.97
N LYS A 60 12.25 1.14 7.85
CA LYS A 60 11.74 1.98 8.96
C LYS A 60 12.46 3.33 8.97
N PRO A 61 12.14 4.24 8.04
CA PRO A 61 12.78 5.55 7.94
C PRO A 61 12.37 6.55 9.04
N LYS A 62 11.40 6.19 9.90
CA LYS A 62 10.92 7.01 11.04
C LYS A 62 10.51 8.44 10.64
N GLY A 63 9.80 8.60 9.51
CA GLY A 63 9.33 9.91 9.05
C GLY A 63 10.42 10.83 8.52
N LYS A 64 11.57 10.28 8.11
CA LYS A 64 12.67 11.04 7.49
C LYS A 64 13.00 10.45 6.13
N VAL A 65 13.29 11.30 5.16
CA VAL A 65 13.73 10.86 3.83
C VAL A 65 15.07 10.13 3.98
N ASN A 66 15.13 8.90 3.46
CA ASN A 66 16.34 8.10 3.42
C ASN A 66 16.41 7.38 2.07
N MET A 67 17.33 7.81 1.21
CA MET A 67 17.45 7.29 -0.16
C MET A 67 17.75 5.79 -0.22
N LYS A 68 18.40 5.22 0.81
CA LYS A 68 18.60 3.75 0.89
C LYS A 68 17.28 2.99 1.07
N MET A 69 16.23 3.66 1.50
CA MET A 69 14.87 3.15 1.66
C MET A 69 13.91 3.77 0.63
N SER A 70 14.43 4.37 -0.45
CA SER A 70 13.58 4.86 -1.55
C SER A 70 13.00 3.67 -2.32
N LEU A 71 11.73 3.75 -2.69
CA LEU A 71 11.07 2.83 -3.62
C LEU A 71 11.50 3.08 -5.07
N GLY A 72 12.16 4.21 -5.36
CA GLY A 72 12.75 4.47 -6.68
C GLY A 72 13.74 3.39 -7.12
N GLN A 73 14.41 2.74 -6.15
CA GLN A 73 15.36 1.64 -6.40
C GLN A 73 14.70 0.40 -7.01
N ILE A 74 13.41 0.16 -6.73
CA ILE A 74 12.71 -1.04 -7.19
C ILE A 74 11.87 -0.81 -8.46
N VAL A 75 11.77 0.44 -8.94
CA VAL A 75 11.00 0.78 -10.17
C VAL A 75 11.37 -0.12 -11.34
N PRO A 76 12.66 -0.34 -11.70
CA PRO A 76 13.01 -1.18 -12.84
C PRO A 76 12.53 -2.64 -12.69
N ALA A 77 12.58 -3.17 -11.46
CA ALA A 77 12.14 -4.53 -11.18
C ALA A 77 10.62 -4.66 -11.25
N VAL A 78 9.88 -3.68 -10.72
CA VAL A 78 8.41 -3.64 -10.79
C VAL A 78 7.95 -3.47 -12.24
N SER A 79 8.57 -2.58 -13.02
CA SER A 79 8.27 -2.42 -14.46
C SER A 79 8.48 -3.72 -15.22
N LYS A 80 9.62 -4.39 -15.01
CA LYS A 80 9.93 -5.68 -15.64
C LYS A 80 8.89 -6.75 -15.28
N ALA A 81 8.47 -6.81 -14.02
CA ALA A 81 7.54 -7.82 -13.54
C ALA A 81 6.09 -7.59 -14.03
N LEU A 82 5.67 -6.33 -14.14
CA LEU A 82 4.37 -5.94 -14.68
C LEU A 82 4.34 -6.06 -16.21
N GLY A 83 5.44 -5.82 -16.90
CA GLY A 83 5.51 -5.78 -18.36
C GLY A 83 5.08 -4.43 -18.95
N VAL A 84 4.95 -3.39 -18.11
CA VAL A 84 4.66 -2.01 -18.52
C VAL A 84 5.67 -1.07 -17.86
N ASP A 85 5.87 0.11 -18.44
CA ASP A 85 6.67 1.14 -17.81
C ASP A 85 5.94 1.70 -16.57
N VAL A 86 6.64 1.71 -15.43
CA VAL A 86 6.12 2.23 -14.16
C VAL A 86 6.74 3.61 -13.93
N LYS A 87 5.90 4.64 -14.02
CA LYS A 87 6.27 6.01 -13.66
C LYS A 87 6.55 6.08 -12.16
N PHE A 88 7.37 7.03 -11.73
CA PHE A 88 7.70 7.21 -10.32
C PHE A 88 7.36 8.62 -9.84
N ALA A 89 6.60 8.72 -8.74
CA ALA A 89 6.40 9.98 -8.03
C ALA A 89 7.39 10.07 -6.86
N PRO A 90 8.35 11.01 -6.87
CA PRO A 90 9.39 11.14 -5.85
C PRO A 90 8.85 11.58 -4.48
N ASP A 91 7.57 11.97 -4.41
CA ASP A 91 6.89 12.35 -3.18
C ASP A 91 5.45 11.82 -3.22
N CYS A 92 5.11 10.93 -2.29
CA CYS A 92 3.78 10.33 -2.21
C CYS A 92 2.67 11.30 -1.80
N ALA A 93 2.97 12.45 -1.19
CA ALA A 93 1.96 13.46 -0.83
C ALA A 93 1.79 14.54 -1.91
N LYS A 94 2.69 14.58 -2.89
CA LYS A 94 2.74 15.59 -3.96
C LYS A 94 2.66 14.96 -5.35
N ALA A 95 1.85 13.91 -5.49
CA ALA A 95 1.70 13.15 -6.73
C ALA A 95 0.43 13.52 -7.53
N GLN A 96 -0.25 14.62 -7.20
CA GLN A 96 -1.54 15.04 -7.78
C GLN A 96 -1.47 15.11 -9.31
N GLU A 97 -0.44 15.77 -9.85
CA GLU A 97 -0.28 15.95 -11.30
C GLU A 97 0.03 14.63 -12.00
N ALA A 98 0.93 13.82 -11.41
CA ALA A 98 1.31 12.51 -11.95
C ALA A 98 0.11 11.54 -11.95
N ALA A 99 -0.68 11.52 -10.87
CA ALA A 99 -1.89 10.72 -10.76
C ALA A 99 -3.01 11.22 -11.68
N ALA A 100 -3.17 12.54 -11.83
CA ALA A 100 -4.15 13.15 -12.72
C ALA A 100 -3.88 12.79 -14.19
N GLY A 101 -2.62 12.85 -14.61
CA GLY A 101 -2.19 12.53 -15.97
C GLY A 101 -2.08 11.04 -16.32
N LEU A 102 -2.29 10.14 -15.35
CA LEU A 102 -2.20 8.69 -15.56
C LEU A 102 -3.38 8.18 -16.38
N LYS A 103 -3.08 7.46 -17.47
CA LYS A 103 -4.07 6.87 -18.38
C LYS A 103 -4.28 5.39 -18.10
N GLY A 104 -5.38 4.82 -18.60
CA GLY A 104 -5.64 3.37 -18.53
C GLY A 104 -4.49 2.58 -19.15
N GLY A 105 -4.08 1.49 -18.47
CA GLY A 105 -2.92 0.68 -18.83
C GLY A 105 -1.57 1.24 -18.38
N GLU A 106 -1.52 2.44 -17.80
CA GLU A 106 -0.29 3.00 -17.21
C GLU A 106 -0.20 2.73 -15.70
N ALA A 107 1.03 2.67 -15.19
CA ALA A 107 1.32 2.46 -13.79
C ALA A 107 2.17 3.61 -13.20
N LEU A 108 1.90 3.96 -11.94
CA LEU A 108 2.62 4.94 -11.14
C LEU A 108 3.00 4.33 -9.79
N LEU A 109 4.28 4.31 -9.43
CA LEU A 109 4.75 3.98 -8.09
C LEU A 109 4.99 5.26 -7.29
N LEU A 110 4.33 5.39 -6.14
CA LEU A 110 4.57 6.45 -5.19
C LEU A 110 5.82 6.13 -4.34
N GLU A 111 6.56 7.17 -3.96
CA GLU A 111 7.66 7.05 -2.99
C GLU A 111 7.18 6.50 -1.64
N ASN A 112 8.13 6.01 -0.85
CA ASN A 112 7.96 5.38 0.45
C ASN A 112 7.07 6.19 1.40
N LEU A 113 5.89 5.66 1.70
CA LEU A 113 4.92 6.33 2.57
C LEU A 113 5.47 6.62 3.98
N ARG A 114 6.42 5.82 4.47
CA ARG A 114 7.02 6.02 5.82
C ARG A 114 8.00 7.18 5.88
N PHE A 115 8.31 7.85 4.77
CA PHE A 115 8.97 9.17 4.81
C PHE A 115 8.07 10.22 5.47
N TYR A 116 6.75 9.98 5.52
CA TYR A 116 5.80 10.78 6.27
C TYR A 116 5.44 10.10 7.59
N PRO A 117 5.61 10.76 8.76
CA PRO A 117 5.17 10.20 10.03
C PRO A 117 3.66 9.96 10.11
N GLU A 118 2.88 10.70 9.32
CA GLU A 118 1.43 10.56 9.16
C GLU A 118 1.02 9.14 8.75
N GLU A 119 1.85 8.42 7.99
CA GLU A 119 1.61 7.04 7.60
C GLU A 119 1.46 6.15 8.85
N GLU A 120 2.39 6.22 9.81
CA GLU A 120 2.31 5.43 11.04
C GLU A 120 1.39 6.07 12.10
N GLY A 121 1.12 7.37 11.98
CA GLY A 121 0.23 8.12 12.87
C GLY A 121 0.76 8.20 14.31
N LYS A 122 2.09 8.18 14.47
CA LYS A 122 2.78 8.29 15.75
C LYS A 122 3.43 9.66 15.84
N PRO A 123 3.30 10.36 16.99
CA PRO A 123 4.08 11.56 17.25
C PRO A 123 5.58 11.31 17.07
N VAL A 124 6.28 12.30 16.53
CA VAL A 124 7.74 12.25 16.33
C VAL A 124 8.40 13.22 17.30
N GLY A 125 9.48 12.78 17.94
CA GLY A 125 10.27 13.66 18.82
C GLY A 125 9.69 13.89 20.21
N ILE A 126 8.69 13.11 20.61
CA ILE A 126 8.09 13.14 21.94
C ILE A 126 7.94 11.72 22.48
N GLU A 127 8.36 11.51 23.73
CA GLU A 127 8.26 10.23 24.41
C GLU A 127 6.87 10.03 25.01
N LYS A 128 6.50 8.78 25.25
CA LYS A 128 5.13 8.42 25.69
C LYS A 128 4.77 8.90 27.09
N ASP A 129 5.78 9.11 27.92
CA ASP A 129 5.67 9.58 29.30
C ASP A 129 5.65 11.11 29.41
N ASP A 130 5.87 11.82 28.31
CA ASP A 130 5.77 13.28 28.26
C ASP A 130 4.29 13.72 28.41
N PRO A 131 3.97 14.67 29.31
CA PRO A 131 2.62 15.19 29.48
C PRO A 131 1.98 15.75 28.19
N ALA A 132 2.79 16.22 27.24
CA ALA A 132 2.32 16.74 25.95
C ALA A 132 2.05 15.62 24.90
N TYR A 133 2.31 14.35 25.23
CA TYR A 133 2.19 13.24 24.29
C TYR A 133 0.76 13.07 23.76
N ASP A 134 -0.25 13.20 24.62
CA ASP A 134 -1.64 13.00 24.23
C ASP A 134 -2.13 14.09 23.27
N ASP A 135 -1.70 15.34 23.48
CA ASP A 135 -1.97 16.45 22.56
C ASP A 135 -1.26 16.25 21.23
N ALA A 136 0.03 15.89 21.25
CA ALA A 136 0.79 15.59 20.04
C ALA A 136 0.19 14.41 19.25
N LYS A 137 -0.32 13.39 19.96
CA LYS A 137 -1.01 12.25 19.36
C LYS A 137 -2.34 12.66 18.72
N LYS A 138 -3.10 13.56 19.36
CA LYS A 138 -4.35 14.08 18.80
C LYS A 138 -4.10 14.91 17.54
N GLU A 139 -3.09 15.77 17.54
CA GLU A 139 -2.65 16.52 16.37
C GLU A 139 -2.21 15.58 15.23
N MET A 140 -1.35 14.60 15.54
CA MET A 140 -0.88 13.61 14.56
C MET A 140 -2.04 12.82 13.93
N LYS A 141 -3.10 12.54 14.70
CA LYS A 141 -4.29 11.87 14.16
C LYS A 141 -5.07 12.75 13.17
N ALA A 142 -5.09 14.07 13.37
CA ALA A 142 -5.67 14.98 12.38
C ALA A 142 -4.82 15.00 11.10
N ARG A 143 -3.50 15.16 11.22
CA ARG A 143 -2.56 15.12 10.08
C ARG A 143 -2.60 13.79 9.32
N GLN A 144 -2.72 12.67 10.03
CA GLN A 144 -2.90 11.34 9.42
C GLN A 144 -4.14 11.27 8.54
N LYS A 145 -5.26 11.89 8.95
CA LYS A 145 -6.48 11.96 8.14
C LYS A 145 -6.24 12.79 6.88
N ASP A 146 -5.60 13.94 7.00
CA ASP A 146 -5.32 14.81 5.84
C ASP A 146 -4.36 14.14 4.85
N PHE A 147 -3.37 13.41 5.33
CA PHE A 147 -2.47 12.61 4.52
C PHE A 147 -3.22 11.46 3.81
N ALA A 148 -4.04 10.71 4.54
CA ALA A 148 -4.88 9.65 3.94
C ALA A 148 -5.86 10.21 2.91
N LYS A 149 -6.47 11.37 3.16
CA LYS A 149 -7.34 12.07 2.21
C LYS A 149 -6.60 12.51 0.96
N THR A 150 -5.37 12.98 1.11
CA THR A 150 -4.49 13.33 -0.02
C THR A 150 -4.22 12.10 -0.89
N LEU A 151 -3.84 10.97 -0.28
CA LEU A 151 -3.62 9.71 -1.02
C LEU A 151 -4.91 9.22 -1.71
N ALA A 152 -6.05 9.29 -1.01
CA ALA A 152 -7.34 8.90 -1.56
C ALA A 152 -7.74 9.74 -2.78
N SER A 153 -7.38 11.04 -2.79
CA SER A 153 -7.73 11.96 -3.89
C SER A 153 -7.11 11.60 -5.25
N TYR A 154 -6.15 10.67 -5.28
CA TYR A 154 -5.46 10.26 -6.50
C TYR A 154 -6.21 9.23 -7.33
N ALA A 155 -7.22 8.58 -6.75
CA ALA A 155 -7.86 7.42 -7.35
C ALA A 155 -9.37 7.39 -7.12
N ASP A 156 -10.07 6.62 -7.96
CA ASP A 156 -11.51 6.39 -7.86
C ASP A 156 -11.82 5.20 -6.94
N CYS A 157 -10.88 4.25 -6.83
CA CYS A 157 -11.03 3.05 -5.99
C CYS A 157 -9.75 2.69 -5.23
N TYR A 158 -9.94 2.03 -4.08
CA TYR A 158 -8.88 1.59 -3.18
C TYR A 158 -8.81 0.06 -3.10
N VAL A 159 -7.60 -0.48 -3.23
CA VAL A 159 -7.32 -1.91 -3.10
C VAL A 159 -6.27 -2.14 -2.02
N MET A 160 -6.62 -2.89 -0.98
CA MET A 160 -5.68 -3.29 0.06
C MET A 160 -5.11 -4.67 -0.27
N ASP A 161 -3.82 -4.77 -0.57
CA ASP A 161 -3.14 -6.02 -0.96
C ASP A 161 -1.83 -6.26 -0.18
N ALA A 162 -1.81 -5.86 1.10
CA ALA A 162 -0.64 -5.91 1.97
C ALA A 162 -0.94 -6.55 3.34
N PHE A 163 -1.02 -7.89 3.38
CA PHE A 163 -1.36 -8.63 4.62
C PHE A 163 -0.42 -8.35 5.79
N GLY A 164 0.89 -8.26 5.51
CA GLY A 164 1.90 -7.96 6.52
C GLY A 164 1.73 -6.62 7.23
N THR A 165 0.91 -5.69 6.71
CA THR A 165 0.60 -4.41 7.35
C THR A 165 -0.86 -4.23 7.74
N ALA A 166 -1.74 -5.17 7.37
CA ALA A 166 -3.18 -5.08 7.62
C ALA A 166 -3.54 -4.97 9.12
N HIS A 167 -2.70 -5.52 10.01
CA HIS A 167 -2.87 -5.42 11.47
C HIS A 167 -2.64 -4.02 12.05
N ARG A 168 -2.21 -3.05 11.24
CA ARG A 168 -1.89 -1.68 11.69
C ARG A 168 -2.92 -0.68 11.21
N ARG A 169 -3.29 0.26 12.08
CA ARG A 169 -4.14 1.42 11.72
C ARG A 169 -3.29 2.57 11.16
N HIS A 170 -2.66 2.33 10.02
CA HIS A 170 -1.88 3.33 9.29
C HIS A 170 -2.76 4.12 8.32
N ALA A 171 -2.21 5.22 7.79
CA ALA A 171 -2.90 6.06 6.81
C ALA A 171 -3.33 5.25 5.59
N SER A 172 -2.38 4.55 4.95
CA SER A 172 -2.60 3.78 3.72
C SER A 172 -3.27 2.42 3.87
N THR A 173 -3.57 2.00 5.11
CA THR A 173 -4.23 0.71 5.38
C THR A 173 -5.67 0.92 5.83
N ALA A 174 -5.86 1.54 7.00
CA ALA A 174 -7.17 1.63 7.63
C ALA A 174 -7.84 2.98 7.41
N VAL A 175 -7.08 4.09 7.42
CA VAL A 175 -7.66 5.44 7.39
C VAL A 175 -8.07 5.84 5.98
N ILE A 176 -7.29 5.46 4.96
CA ILE A 176 -7.61 5.73 3.56
C ILE A 176 -8.96 5.13 3.15
N ALA A 177 -9.32 3.96 3.68
CA ALA A 177 -10.57 3.26 3.38
C ALA A 177 -11.84 4.01 3.83
N ASP A 178 -11.70 4.99 4.73
CA ASP A 178 -12.81 5.85 5.17
C ASP A 178 -13.21 6.87 4.07
N TYR A 179 -12.37 7.08 3.06
CA TYR A 179 -12.59 8.03 1.95
C TYR A 179 -13.15 7.38 0.67
N PHE A 180 -13.39 6.07 0.70
CA PHE A 180 -14.00 5.31 -0.38
C PHE A 180 -15.31 4.68 0.10
N ASP A 181 -16.33 4.67 -0.76
CA ASP A 181 -17.57 3.94 -0.49
C ASP A 181 -17.34 2.41 -0.48
N ALA A 182 -18.38 1.65 -0.17
CA ALA A 182 -18.29 0.19 -0.04
C ALA A 182 -18.08 -0.55 -1.38
N ASP A 183 -18.39 0.10 -2.50
CA ASP A 183 -18.29 -0.48 -3.84
C ASP A 183 -16.93 -0.19 -4.48
N HIS A 184 -16.25 0.87 -4.02
CA HIS A 184 -14.94 1.30 -4.50
C HIS A 184 -13.80 1.02 -3.51
N LYS A 185 -14.00 0.14 -2.53
CA LYS A 185 -12.93 -0.40 -1.69
C LYS A 185 -12.98 -1.91 -1.59
N MET A 186 -11.83 -2.55 -1.74
CA MET A 186 -11.74 -4.00 -1.85
C MET A 186 -10.39 -4.54 -1.35
N LEU A 187 -10.34 -5.84 -1.10
CA LEU A 187 -9.11 -6.57 -0.83
C LEU A 187 -8.52 -7.04 -2.16
N GLY A 188 -7.22 -6.92 -2.35
CA GLY A 188 -6.56 -7.54 -3.50
C GLY A 188 -6.50 -9.07 -3.37
N LEU A 189 -6.07 -9.75 -4.43
CA LEU A 189 -6.08 -11.21 -4.51
C LEU A 189 -5.18 -11.88 -3.46
N LEU A 190 -4.06 -11.25 -3.08
CA LEU A 190 -3.20 -11.77 -2.02
C LEU A 190 -3.95 -11.67 -0.69
N MET A 191 -4.53 -10.51 -0.38
CA MET A 191 -5.31 -10.31 0.84
C MET A 191 -6.52 -11.24 0.93
N GLU A 192 -7.30 -11.40 -0.15
CA GLU A 192 -8.43 -12.33 -0.21
C GLU A 192 -7.99 -13.77 0.08
N LYS A 193 -6.86 -14.21 -0.49
CA LYS A 193 -6.30 -15.54 -0.23
C LYS A 193 -5.94 -15.74 1.24
N GLU A 194 -5.28 -14.77 1.86
CA GLU A 194 -4.89 -14.85 3.28
C GLU A 194 -6.12 -14.86 4.21
N VAL A 195 -7.12 -14.01 3.93
CA VAL A 195 -8.38 -13.99 4.70
C VAL A 195 -9.11 -15.32 4.59
N ASN A 196 -9.20 -15.89 3.38
CA ASN A 196 -9.83 -17.20 3.17
C ASN A 196 -9.06 -18.33 3.87
N ALA A 197 -7.72 -18.29 3.88
CA ALA A 197 -6.90 -19.27 4.58
C ALA A 197 -7.15 -19.20 6.10
N VAL A 198 -7.22 -18.00 6.67
CA VAL A 198 -7.50 -17.78 8.09
C VAL A 198 -8.92 -18.22 8.43
N ASP A 199 -9.93 -17.88 7.63
CA ASP A 199 -11.32 -18.28 7.87
C ASP A 199 -11.51 -19.81 7.83
N ASN A 200 -10.82 -20.49 6.91
CA ASN A 200 -10.82 -21.96 6.84
C ASN A 200 -10.25 -22.61 8.11
N VAL A 201 -9.36 -21.93 8.84
CA VAL A 201 -8.79 -22.44 10.09
C VAL A 201 -9.62 -22.03 11.30
N LEU A 202 -10.16 -20.80 11.33
CA LEU A 202 -10.87 -20.27 12.51
C LEU A 202 -12.36 -20.62 12.53
N SER A 203 -13.02 -20.62 11.38
CA SER A 203 -14.48 -20.76 11.26
C SER A 203 -14.89 -22.11 10.68
N ASN A 204 -14.12 -22.64 9.71
CA ASN A 204 -14.51 -23.79 8.88
C ASN A 204 -13.52 -24.98 8.98
N ILE A 205 -12.98 -25.21 10.18
CA ILE A 205 -11.89 -26.16 10.39
C ILE A 205 -12.28 -27.61 10.08
N ARG A 206 -11.58 -28.24 9.14
CA ARG A 206 -11.72 -29.68 8.87
C ARG A 206 -10.93 -30.47 9.91
N ARG A 207 -11.60 -31.41 10.60
CA ARG A 207 -11.00 -32.26 11.64
C ARG A 207 -10.59 -33.63 11.08
N PRO A 208 -9.53 -34.26 11.61
CA PRO A 208 -8.69 -33.80 12.72
C PRO A 208 -7.81 -32.61 12.32
N PHE A 209 -7.63 -31.66 13.24
CA PHE A 209 -6.76 -30.49 13.07
C PHE A 209 -5.62 -30.55 14.08
N THR A 210 -4.40 -30.29 13.60
CA THR A 210 -3.18 -30.28 14.40
C THR A 210 -2.45 -28.96 14.19
N ALA A 211 -2.12 -28.27 15.28
CA ALA A 211 -1.21 -27.13 15.25
C ALA A 211 0.21 -27.61 15.57
N ILE A 212 1.18 -27.24 14.71
CA ILE A 212 2.61 -27.47 14.92
C ILE A 212 3.23 -26.12 15.22
N MET A 213 3.86 -25.99 16.39
CA MET A 213 4.50 -24.77 16.88
C MET A 213 6.01 -24.91 16.94
#